data_AF-A0A0P6VAU0-F1
#
_entry.id   AF-A0A0P6VAU0-F1
#
_cell.length_a   1.000
_cell.length_b   1.000
_cell.length_c   1.000
_cell.angle_alpha   90.00
_cell.angle_beta   90.00
_cell.angle_gamma   90.00
#
_symmetry.space_group_name_H-M   'P 1'
#
loop_
_entity.id
_entity.type
_entity.pdbx_description
1 polymer ?
#
loop_
_entity_poly.entity_id
_entity_poly.type
_entity_poly.pdbx_seq_one_letter_code
_entity_poly.pdbx_strand_id
1 'polypeptide(L)'
;GHVPGQMGLWVRDQHDREVLLCADAVWSSATWASLQWPAWPTRLLMHDWRAFQRTVHRLHALSHAHPELAILPSHCQPSLDRYQPEWR
;
A
#
# COMPACT_ATOMS: atom_id res chain seq x y z
N GLY A 1 10.49 2.14 -4.90
CA GLY A 1 11.15 2.91 -3.82
C GLY A 1 11.90 1.97 -2.90
N HIS A 2 11.23 0.87 -2.53
CA HIS A 2 11.84 -0.23 -1.81
C HIS A 2 12.97 -0.89 -2.61
N VAL A 3 12.69 -1.28 -3.86
CA VAL A 3 13.69 -1.78 -4.83
C VAL A 3 13.51 -1.10 -6.20
N PRO A 4 14.55 -1.05 -7.06
CA PRO A 4 14.40 -0.71 -8.47
C PRO A 4 13.40 -1.66 -9.16
N GLY A 5 12.54 -1.12 -10.02
CA GLY A 5 11.58 -1.94 -10.77
C GLY A 5 10.43 -2.51 -9.95
N GLN A 6 10.19 -2.01 -8.74
CA GLN A 6 9.03 -2.39 -7.94
C GLN A 6 7.71 -2.13 -8.69
N MET A 7 6.88 -3.16 -8.79
CA MET A 7 5.58 -3.13 -9.46
C MET A 7 4.46 -3.48 -8.49
N GLY A 8 3.30 -2.89 -8.72
CA GLY A 8 2.02 -3.32 -8.14
C GLY A 8 1.11 -3.86 -9.23
N LEU A 9 0.00 -4.47 -8.83
CA LEU A 9 -1.00 -5.01 -9.74
C LEU A 9 -2.37 -4.43 -9.41
N TRP A 10 -3.03 -3.85 -10.41
CA TRP A 10 -4.43 -3.46 -10.31
C TRP A 10 -5.27 -4.56 -10.94
N VAL A 11 -6.14 -5.16 -10.15
CA VAL A 11 -7.06 -6.21 -10.58
C VAL A 11 -8.49 -5.86 -10.18
N ARG A 12 -9.42 -6.59 -10.76
CA ARG A 12 -10.80 -6.61 -10.32
C ARG A 12 -11.09 -7.98 -9.72
N ASP A 13 -11.67 -8.03 -8.53
CA ASP A 13 -11.98 -9.29 -7.86
C ASP A 13 -13.26 -9.93 -8.43
N GLN A 14 -13.60 -11.12 -7.92
CA GLN A 14 -14.81 -11.86 -8.31
C GLN A 14 -16.14 -11.17 -7.95
N HIS A 15 -16.09 -10.14 -7.10
CA HIS A 15 -17.24 -9.33 -6.68
C HIS A 15 -17.24 -7.94 -7.35
N ASP A 16 -16.48 -7.78 -8.45
CA ASP A 16 -16.34 -6.53 -9.20
C ASP A 16 -15.63 -5.39 -8.46
N ARG A 17 -14.97 -5.67 -7.32
CA ARG A 17 -14.23 -4.65 -6.56
C ARG A 17 -12.86 -4.41 -7.19
N GLU A 18 -12.47 -3.15 -7.32
CA GLU A 18 -11.12 -2.79 -7.73
C GLU A 18 -10.14 -3.01 -6.57
N VAL A 19 -9.01 -3.65 -6.87
CA VAL A 19 -7.99 -4.01 -5.89
C VAL A 19 -6.61 -3.66 -6.42
N LEU A 20 -5.90 -2.82 -5.68
CA LEU A 20 -4.51 -2.48 -5.92
C LEU A 20 -3.61 -3.27 -4.96
N LEU A 21 -2.97 -4.32 -5.49
CA LEU A 21 -1.92 -5.06 -4.81
C LEU A 21 -0.62 -4.27 -4.89
N CYS A 22 -0.22 -3.66 -3.79
CA CYS A 22 0.93 -2.75 -3.71
C CYS A 22 2.28 -3.45 -3.47
N ALA A 23 2.28 -4.76 -3.27
CA ALA A 23 3.44 -5.51 -2.82
C ALA A 23 4.13 -4.80 -1.63
N ASP A 24 5.45 -4.66 -1.67
CA ASP A 24 6.25 -3.96 -0.65
C ASP A 24 6.38 -2.45 -0.90
N ALA A 25 5.49 -1.85 -1.68
CA ALA A 25 5.58 -0.41 -1.99
C ALA A 25 5.30 0.42 -0.73
N VAL A 26 4.55 -0.17 0.18
CA VAL A 26 4.27 0.28 1.54
C VAL A 26 4.03 -0.98 2.38
N TRP A 27 4.35 -0.96 3.67
CA TRP A 27 4.12 -2.14 4.54
C TRP A 27 2.89 -2.02 5.42
N SER A 28 2.41 -0.81 5.66
CA SER A 28 1.28 -0.54 6.55
C SER A 28 0.29 0.39 5.89
N SER A 29 -1.00 0.09 6.05
CA SER A 29 -2.08 0.97 5.62
C SER A 29 -2.05 2.31 6.34
N ALA A 30 -1.57 2.37 7.58
CA ALA A 30 -1.43 3.61 8.34
C ALA A 30 -0.49 4.61 7.65
N THR A 31 0.53 4.11 6.93
CA THR A 31 1.52 4.96 6.26
C THR A 31 0.93 5.75 5.11
N TRP A 32 0.00 5.19 4.34
CA TRP A 32 -0.69 5.96 3.30
C TRP A 32 -1.99 6.58 3.79
N ALA A 33 -2.71 5.96 4.73
CA ALA A 33 -4.00 6.48 5.19
C ALA A 33 -3.83 7.78 6.00
N SER A 34 -2.86 7.81 6.91
CA SER A 34 -2.66 8.91 7.86
C SER A 34 -1.28 9.56 7.75
N LEU A 35 -0.52 9.24 6.69
CA LEU A 35 0.87 9.69 6.50
C LEU A 35 1.77 9.38 7.71
N GLN A 36 1.50 8.27 8.40
CA GLN A 36 2.31 7.79 9.51
C GLN A 36 3.55 7.07 8.98
N TRP A 37 4.66 7.81 8.93
CA TRP A 37 5.91 7.30 8.39
C TRP A 37 6.50 6.21 9.27
N PRO A 38 7.10 5.17 8.66
CA PRO A 38 7.77 4.13 9.41
C PRO A 38 8.99 4.70 10.15
N ALA A 39 9.39 4.05 11.24
CA ALA A 39 10.47 4.52 12.11
C ALA A 39 11.78 4.73 11.33
N TRP A 40 12.61 5.69 11.77
CA TRP A 40 13.84 6.10 11.08
C TRP A 40 14.73 4.95 10.54
N PRO A 41 14.93 3.82 11.26
CA PRO A 41 15.82 2.75 10.77
C PRO A 41 15.31 2.08 9.50
N THR A 42 13.99 2.09 9.27
CA THR A 42 13.39 1.50 8.06
C THR A 42 13.81 2.22 6.77
N ARG A 43 14.31 3.45 6.87
CA ARG A 43 14.90 4.17 5.73
C ARG A 43 16.10 3.44 5.15
N LEU A 44 16.84 2.67 5.96
CA LEU A 44 17.99 1.88 5.51
C LEU A 44 17.59 0.66 4.68
N LEU A 45 16.31 0.25 4.76
CA LEU A 45 15.73 -0.86 3.99
C LEU A 45 15.12 -0.39 2.66
N MET A 46 15.28 0.89 2.32
CA MET A 46 14.74 1.51 1.12
C MET A 46 15.88 1.88 0.18
N HIS A 47 15.79 1.43 -1.07
CA HIS A 47 16.75 1.82 -2.10
C HIS A 47 16.70 3.32 -2.42
N ASP A 48 15.50 3.92 -2.47
CA ASP A 48 15.31 5.36 -2.68
C ASP A 48 14.15 5.88 -1.81
N TRP A 49 14.52 6.63 -0.77
CA TRP A 49 13.57 7.22 0.18
C TRP A 49 12.65 8.27 -0.45
N ARG A 50 13.15 9.10 -1.37
CA ARG A 50 12.33 10.13 -2.03
C ARG A 50 11.32 9.49 -2.96
N ALA A 51 11.71 8.44 -3.68
CA ALA A 51 10.78 7.65 -4.48
C ALA A 51 9.73 6.95 -3.62
N PHE A 52 10.11 6.41 -2.46
CA PHE A 52 9.17 5.85 -1.50
C PHE A 52 8.14 6.88 -1.02
N GLN A 53 8.59 8.06 -0.58
CA GLN A 53 7.68 9.14 -0.16
C GLN A 53 6.71 9.54 -1.27
N ARG A 54 7.18 9.67 -2.51
CA ARG A 54 6.32 9.92 -3.68
C ARG A 54 5.28 8.84 -3.87
N THR A 55 5.65 7.56 -3.73
CA THR A 55 4.70 6.45 -3.83
C THR A 55 3.65 6.52 -2.72
N VAL A 56 4.05 6.78 -1.47
CA VAL A 56 3.11 6.92 -0.36
C VAL A 56 2.14 8.09 -0.58
N HIS A 57 2.61 9.24 -1.05
CA HIS A 57 1.73 10.37 -1.36
C HIS A 57 0.76 10.06 -2.51
N ARG A 58 1.20 9.32 -3.53
CA ARG A 58 0.32 8.88 -4.62
C ARG A 58 -0.75 7.90 -4.13
N LEU A 59 -0.38 6.97 -3.26
CA LEU A 59 -1.33 6.04 -2.64
C LEU A 59 -2.34 6.77 -1.74
N HIS A 60 -1.89 7.77 -0.97
CA HIS A 60 -2.76 8.61 -0.15
C HIS A 60 -3.75 9.39 -1.01
N ALA A 61 -3.30 10.01 -2.10
CA ALA A 61 -4.17 10.73 -3.02
C ALA A 61 -5.17 9.77 -3.70
N LEU A 62 -4.69 8.60 -4.12
CA LEU A 62 -5.52 7.56 -4.76
C LEU A 62 -6.62 7.06 -3.80
N SER A 63 -6.29 6.81 -2.54
CA SER A 63 -7.27 6.34 -1.55
C SER A 63 -8.34 7.38 -1.23
N HIS A 64 -8.03 8.68 -1.38
CA HIS A 64 -9.00 9.75 -1.19
C HIS A 64 -9.88 9.95 -2.42
N ALA A 65 -9.32 9.79 -3.62
CA ALA A 65 -10.05 9.89 -4.87
C ALA A 65 -10.98 8.68 -5.12
N HIS A 66 -10.57 7.49 -4.67
CA HIS A 66 -11.26 6.21 -4.86
C HIS A 66 -11.40 5.48 -3.52
N PRO A 67 -12.31 5.90 -2.63
CA PRO A 67 -12.49 5.26 -1.32
C PRO A 67 -12.96 3.80 -1.40
N GLU A 68 -13.57 3.40 -2.53
CA GLU A 68 -13.97 2.03 -2.85
C GLU A 68 -12.81 1.11 -3.26
N LEU A 69 -11.67 1.68 -3.67
CA LEU A 69 -10.49 0.92 -4.10
C LEU A 69 -9.84 0.22 -2.89
N ALA A 70 -9.73 -1.10 -2.95
CA ALA A 70 -9.00 -1.86 -1.94
C ALA A 70 -7.49 -1.80 -2.20
N ILE A 71 -6.74 -1.12 -1.34
CA ILE A 71 -5.27 -1.05 -1.42
C ILE A 71 -4.66 -2.07 -0.46
N LEU A 72 -3.95 -3.07 -1.00
CA LEU A 72 -3.41 -4.21 -0.25
C LEU A 72 -1.88 -4.30 -0.36
N PRO A 73 -1.15 -3.95 0.70
CA PRO A 73 0.27 -4.21 0.82
C PRO A 73 0.57 -5.62 1.33
N SER A 74 1.74 -6.17 0.99
CA SER A 74 2.14 -7.56 1.34
C SER A 74 2.14 -7.85 2.84
N HIS A 75 2.44 -6.85 3.67
CA HIS A 75 2.73 -7.03 5.10
C HIS A 75 1.74 -6.30 6.03
N CYS A 76 0.49 -6.12 5.59
CA CYS A 76 -0.51 -5.36 6.33
C CYS A 76 -1.77 -6.19 6.65
N GLN A 77 -1.75 -6.90 7.78
CA GLN A 77 -2.91 -7.65 8.27
C GLN A 77 -4.19 -6.79 8.37
N PRO A 78 -4.15 -5.54 8.90
CA PRO A 78 -5.36 -4.72 8.98
C PRO A 78 -6.00 -4.42 7.62
N SER A 79 -5.20 -4.30 6.55
CA SER A 79 -5.73 -4.09 5.20
C SER A 79 -6.39 -5.36 4.64
N LEU A 80 -5.79 -6.52 4.93
CA LEU A 80 -6.30 -7.81 4.53
C LEU A 80 -7.62 -8.13 5.26
N ASP A 81 -7.65 -7.93 6.57
CA ASP A 81 -8.84 -8.13 7.41
C ASP A 81 -10.03 -7.26 6.96
N ARG A 82 -9.76 -6.05 6.46
CA ARG A 82 -10.79 -5.15 5.93
C ARG A 82 -11.32 -5.62 4.58
N TYR A 83 -10.46 -6.20 3.74
CA TYR A 83 -10.81 -6.64 2.39
C TYR A 83 -11.49 -8.02 2.37
N GLN A 84 -10.99 -8.96 3.18
CA GLN A 84 -11.46 -10.35 3.31
C GLN A 84 -11.46 -10.76 4.79
N PRO A 85 -12.51 -10.38 5.55
CA PRO A 85 -12.60 -10.71 6.98
C PRO A 85 -12.71 -12.22 7.25
N GLU A 86 -13.11 -13.01 6.25
CA GLU A 86 -13.30 -14.48 6.35
C GLU A 86 -12.00 -15.28 6.28
N TRP A 87 -10.85 -14.65 5.99
CA TRP A 87 -9.55 -15.33 5.89
C TRP A 87 -8.78 -15.38 7.23
N ARG A 88 -9.42 -15.00 8.33
CA ARG A 88 -8.89 -15.17 9.69
C ARG A 88 -9.12 -16.58 10.20
#